data_AF-A0A8T5STT6-F1
#
_entry.id   AF-A0A8T5STT6-F1
#
_cell.length_a   1.000
_cell.length_b   1.000
_cell.length_c   1.000
_cell.angle_alpha   90.00
_cell.angle_beta   90.00
_cell.angle_gamma   90.00
#
_symmetry.space_group_name_H-M   'P 1'
#
loop_
_entity.id
_entity.type
_entity.pdbx_description
1 polymer ?
#
loop_
_entity_poly.entity_id
_entity_poly.type
_entity_poly.pdbx_seq_one_letter_code
_entity_poly.pdbx_strand_id
1 'polypeptide(L)'
;ELGHVHYGHFSKLLIISIISPLILVNLGLVYLAFDLGSSWVDTQKLFFLLIEGFLAFGPPLLLIPWLTRRWESKADLYAASLVGVDSITSALRKLVECNIVYANIPKRLEFLISHPILKTRLDLISGMDDS
;
A
#
# COMPACT_ATOMS: atom_id res chain seq x y z
N GLU A 1 -5.97 11.56 -9.32
CA GLU A 1 -7.25 11.88 -8.63
C GLU A 1 -8.52 11.28 -9.24
N LEU A 2 -9.03 11.76 -10.40
CA LEU A 2 -10.29 11.23 -10.96
C LEU A 2 -10.26 9.71 -11.19
N GLY A 3 -9.11 9.15 -11.57
CA GLY A 3 -8.93 7.70 -11.69
C GLY A 3 -9.16 6.95 -10.37
N HIS A 4 -8.80 7.53 -9.22
CA HIS A 4 -9.06 6.91 -7.91
C HIS A 4 -10.56 6.87 -7.59
N VAL A 5 -11.29 7.91 -7.98
CA VAL A 5 -12.75 7.96 -7.85
C VAL A 5 -13.39 6.93 -8.78
N HIS A 6 -12.98 6.91 -10.06
CA HIS A 6 -13.48 5.98 -11.07
C HIS A 6 -13.33 4.50 -10.65
N TYR A 7 -12.17 4.13 -10.09
CA TYR A 7 -11.90 2.76 -9.65
C TYR A 7 -12.30 2.47 -8.19
N GLY A 8 -12.92 3.44 -7.49
CA GLY A 8 -13.39 3.28 -6.11
C GLY A 8 -12.28 2.94 -5.12
N HIS A 9 -11.06 3.43 -5.32
CA HIS A 9 -9.92 3.13 -4.44
C HIS A 9 -10.16 3.63 -3.02
N PHE A 10 -10.79 4.81 -2.86
CA PHE A 10 -11.16 5.34 -1.55
C PHE A 10 -12.11 4.40 -0.79
N SER A 11 -13.15 3.89 -1.46
CA SER A 11 -14.11 2.97 -0.84
C SER A 11 -13.45 1.64 -0.43
N LYS A 12 -12.53 1.13 -1.25
CA LYS A 12 -11.72 -0.06 -0.91
C LYS A 12 -10.84 0.21 0.30
N LEU A 13 -10.18 1.37 0.36
CA LEU A 13 -9.36 1.75 1.51
C LEU A 13 -10.20 1.89 2.78
N LEU A 14 -11.39 2.47 2.69
CA LEU A 14 -12.34 2.59 3.80
C LEU A 14 -12.73 1.20 4.34
N ILE A 15 -13.08 0.27 3.46
CA ILE A 15 -13.41 -1.11 3.84
C ILE A 15 -12.22 -1.77 4.56
N ILE A 16 -11.01 -1.64 4.01
CA ILE A 16 -9.78 -2.17 4.63
C ILE A 16 -9.57 -1.54 6.02
N SER A 17 -9.80 -0.24 6.14
CA SER A 17 -9.61 0.50 7.41
C SER A 17 -10.62 0.10 8.50
N ILE A 18 -11.78 -0.46 8.12
CA ILE A 18 -12.79 -0.97 9.05
C ILE A 18 -12.51 -2.44 9.40
N ILE A 19 -12.21 -3.26 8.38
CA ILE A 19 -12.01 -4.71 8.57
C ILE A 19 -10.72 -4.99 9.34
N SER A 20 -9.62 -4.28 9.02
CA SER A 20 -8.31 -4.54 9.62
C SER A 20 -8.32 -4.41 11.15
N PRO A 21 -8.84 -3.33 11.75
CA PRO A 21 -8.96 -3.24 13.22
C PRO A 21 -9.84 -4.32 13.83
N LEU A 22 -10.94 -4.72 13.16
CA LEU A 22 -11.80 -5.79 13.66
C LEU A 22 -11.05 -7.12 13.74
N ILE A 23 -10.23 -7.44 12.75
CA ILE A 23 -9.36 -8.63 12.78
C ILE A 23 -8.37 -8.53 13.95
N LEU A 24 -7.73 -7.38 14.13
CA LEU A 24 -6.77 -7.16 15.23
C LEU A 24 -7.39 -7.32 16.61
N VAL A 25 -8.60 -6.77 16.82
CA VAL A 25 -9.34 -6.92 18.08
C VAL A 25 -9.70 -8.39 18.31
N ASN A 26 -10.18 -9.09 17.29
CA ASN A 26 -10.51 -10.52 17.42
C ASN A 26 -9.27 -11.37 17.74
N LEU A 27 -8.13 -11.10 17.10
CA LEU A 27 -6.86 -11.76 17.43
C LEU A 27 -6.49 -11.52 18.90
N GLY A 28 -6.49 -10.26 19.36
CA GLY A 28 -6.21 -9.95 20.76
C GLY A 28 -7.16 -10.62 21.77
N LEU A 29 -8.44 -10.81 21.41
CA LEU A 29 -9.38 -11.58 22.24
C LEU A 29 -9.04 -13.08 22.26
N VAL A 30 -8.62 -13.64 21.13
CA VAL A 30 -8.14 -15.03 21.05
C VAL A 30 -6.88 -15.21 21.91
N TYR A 31 -5.94 -14.28 21.85
CA TYR A 31 -4.76 -14.27 22.72
C TYR A 31 -5.15 -14.27 24.20
N LEU A 32 -6.05 -13.36 24.61
CA LEU A 32 -6.48 -13.24 25.99
C LEU A 32 -7.15 -14.53 26.48
N ALA A 33 -8.04 -15.12 25.67
CA ALA A 33 -8.68 -16.39 25.99
C ALA A 33 -7.66 -17.53 26.12
N PHE A 34 -6.66 -17.55 25.24
CA PHE A 34 -5.57 -18.51 25.28
C PHE A 34 -4.68 -18.34 26.53
N ASP A 35 -4.31 -17.11 26.88
CA ASP A 35 -3.45 -16.83 28.04
C ASP A 35 -4.11 -17.24 29.37
N LEU A 36 -5.40 -16.94 29.52
CA LEU A 36 -6.20 -17.29 30.70
C LEU A 36 -6.50 -18.80 30.81
N GLY A 37 -6.53 -19.52 29.68
CA GLY A 37 -6.91 -20.93 29.63
C GLY A 37 -5.76 -21.92 29.43
N SER A 38 -4.54 -21.45 29.13
CA SER A 38 -3.43 -22.33 28.78
C SER A 38 -2.56 -22.72 29.97
N SER A 39 -2.09 -23.97 29.97
CA SER A 39 -1.04 -24.46 30.86
C SER A 39 0.38 -24.26 30.31
N TRP A 40 0.52 -23.42 29.27
CA TRP A 40 1.80 -23.17 28.60
C TRP A 40 2.71 -22.34 29.50
N VAL A 41 4.01 -22.61 29.42
CA VAL A 41 5.00 -21.78 30.12
C VAL A 41 5.22 -20.45 29.38
N ASP A 42 5.68 -19.44 30.10
CA ASP A 42 5.79 -18.06 29.59
C ASP A 42 6.58 -17.93 28.29
N THR A 43 7.61 -18.75 28.08
CA THR A 43 8.39 -18.76 26.84
C THR A 43 7.57 -19.19 25.63
N GLN A 44 6.65 -20.15 25.80
CA GLN A 44 5.77 -20.61 24.73
C GLN A 44 4.68 -19.56 24.44
N LYS A 45 4.16 -18.91 25.49
CA LYS A 45 3.20 -17.80 25.37
C LYS A 45 3.81 -16.61 24.62
N LEU A 46 5.06 -16.25 24.95
CA LEU A 46 5.80 -15.20 24.24
C LEU A 46 5.98 -15.56 22.75
N PHE A 47 6.35 -16.80 22.44
CA PHE A 47 6.51 -17.24 21.06
C PHE A 47 5.19 -17.15 20.27
N PHE A 48 4.08 -17.55 20.89
CA PHE A 48 2.75 -17.41 20.31
C PHE A 48 2.39 -15.94 20.06
N LEU A 49 2.59 -15.07 21.05
CA LEU A 49 2.35 -13.62 20.92
C LEU A 49 3.17 -13.00 19.78
N LEU A 50 4.43 -13.42 19.60
CA LEU A 50 5.28 -12.95 18.51
C LEU A 50 4.75 -13.39 17.14
N ILE A 51 4.30 -14.64 17.01
CA ILE A 51 3.68 -15.15 15.77
C ILE A 51 2.40 -14.37 15.48
N GLU A 52 1.55 -14.21 16.47
CA GLU A 52 0.29 -13.49 16.33
C GLU A 52 0.53 -12.03 15.94
N GLY A 53 1.46 -11.35 16.61
CA GLY A 53 1.87 -9.99 16.26
C GLY A 53 2.43 -9.90 14.84
N PHE A 54 3.23 -10.89 14.42
CA PHE A 54 3.72 -10.94 13.04
C PHE A 54 2.59 -11.14 12.03
N LEU A 55 1.61 -12.01 12.30
CA LEU A 55 0.46 -12.23 11.42
C LEU A 55 -0.50 -11.02 11.40
N ALA A 56 -0.63 -10.34 12.53
CA ALA A 56 -1.45 -9.15 12.71
C ALA A 56 -0.90 -7.94 11.97
N PHE A 57 0.40 -7.66 12.10
CA PHE A 57 1.01 -6.43 11.59
C PHE A 57 1.88 -6.65 10.35
N GLY A 58 2.48 -7.82 10.16
CA GLY A 58 3.39 -8.11 9.06
C GLY A 58 2.74 -8.01 7.67
N PRO A 59 1.68 -8.80 7.37
CA PRO A 59 1.02 -8.73 6.08
C PRO A 59 0.49 -7.32 5.74
N PRO A 60 -0.22 -6.59 6.62
CA PRO A 60 -0.66 -5.22 6.32
C PRO A 60 0.47 -4.26 5.97
N LEU A 61 1.63 -4.34 6.65
CA LEU A 61 2.79 -3.48 6.39
C LEU A 61 3.33 -3.63 4.96
N LEU A 62 3.18 -4.79 4.34
CA LEU A 62 3.66 -5.04 2.97
C LEU A 62 2.54 -4.96 1.93
N LEU A 63 1.35 -5.47 2.26
CA LEU A 63 0.21 -5.56 1.35
C LEU A 63 -0.39 -4.19 1.06
N ILE A 64 -0.50 -3.31 2.06
CA ILE A 64 -1.11 -1.99 1.86
C ILE A 64 -0.26 -1.15 0.90
N PRO A 65 1.06 -0.94 1.12
CA PRO A 65 1.88 -0.20 0.16
C PRO A 65 1.89 -0.84 -1.24
N TRP A 66 1.92 -2.18 -1.33
CA TRP A 66 1.83 -2.86 -2.61
C TRP A 66 0.52 -2.59 -3.35
N LEU A 67 -0.60 -2.62 -2.63
CA LEU A 67 -1.92 -2.38 -3.19
C LEU A 67 -2.08 -0.92 -3.63
N THR A 68 -1.63 0.03 -2.81
CA THR A 68 -1.70 1.46 -3.15
C THR A 68 -0.88 1.76 -4.40
N ARG A 69 0.32 1.18 -4.55
CA ARG A 69 1.12 1.34 -5.78
C ARG A 69 0.38 0.88 -7.03
N ARG A 70 -0.33 -0.26 -6.96
CA ARG A 70 -1.18 -0.72 -8.08
C ARG A 70 -2.33 0.21 -8.37
N TRP A 71 -2.91 0.84 -7.35
CA TRP A 71 -3.97 1.83 -7.50
C TRP A 71 -3.48 3.14 -8.11
N GLU A 72 -2.29 3.59 -7.74
CA GLU A 72 -1.59 4.72 -8.39
C GLU A 72 -1.36 4.44 -9.87
N SER A 73 -0.78 3.29 -10.22
CA SER A 73 -0.57 2.89 -11.62
C SER A 73 -1.87 2.91 -12.44
N LYS A 74 -2.98 2.41 -11.89
CA LYS A 74 -4.28 2.47 -12.59
C LYS A 74 -4.79 3.90 -12.76
N ALA A 75 -4.61 4.74 -11.76
CA ALA A 75 -5.03 6.14 -11.83
C ALA A 75 -4.19 6.93 -12.83
N ASP A 76 -2.90 6.62 -12.95
CA ASP A 76 -2.01 7.22 -13.95
C ASP A 76 -2.41 6.86 -15.37
N LEU A 77 -2.67 5.58 -15.63
CA LEU A 77 -3.14 5.13 -16.95
C LEU A 77 -4.48 5.76 -17.32
N TYR A 78 -5.40 5.89 -16.34
CA TYR A 78 -6.66 6.59 -16.54
C TYR A 78 -6.48 8.09 -16.79
N ALA A 79 -5.51 8.74 -16.12
CA ALA A 79 -5.21 10.14 -16.40
C ALA A 79 -4.62 10.28 -17.81
N ALA A 80 -3.67 9.42 -18.19
CA ALA A 80 -3.06 9.40 -19.51
C ALA A 80 -4.10 9.25 -20.63
N SER A 81 -5.09 8.38 -20.44
CA SER A 81 -6.17 8.19 -21.43
C SER A 81 -7.11 9.39 -21.57
N LEU A 82 -7.17 10.29 -20.58
CA LEU A 82 -8.02 11.48 -20.61
C LEU A 82 -7.30 12.74 -21.10
N VAL A 83 -6.03 12.94 -20.69
CA VAL A 83 -5.29 14.19 -20.97
C VAL A 83 -4.11 14.01 -21.93
N GLY A 84 -3.81 12.78 -22.33
CA GLY A 84 -2.65 12.42 -23.15
C GLY A 84 -1.40 12.10 -22.32
N VAL A 85 -0.56 11.23 -22.87
CA VAL A 85 0.69 10.74 -22.26
C VAL A 85 1.69 11.87 -22.00
N ASP A 86 1.85 12.80 -22.95
CA ASP A 86 2.77 13.93 -22.80
C ASP A 86 2.39 14.85 -21.64
N SER A 87 1.09 15.16 -21.53
CA SER A 87 0.54 16.05 -20.49
C SER A 87 0.79 15.47 -19.10
N ILE A 88 0.48 14.18 -18.89
CA ILE A 88 0.67 13.54 -17.58
C ILE A 88 2.15 13.39 -17.24
N THR A 89 2.99 13.06 -18.23
CA THR A 89 4.45 12.94 -18.06
C THR A 89 5.07 14.26 -17.64
N SER A 90 4.69 15.36 -18.31
CA SER A 90 5.14 16.71 -17.98
C SER A 90 4.72 17.11 -16.55
N ALA A 91 3.46 16.84 -16.18
CA ALA A 91 2.96 17.13 -14.84
C ALA A 91 3.71 16.36 -13.74
N LEU A 92 3.96 15.07 -13.94
CA LEU A 92 4.69 14.23 -12.98
C LEU A 92 6.15 14.68 -12.80
N ARG A 93 6.83 15.04 -13.89
CA ARG A 93 8.21 15.59 -13.82
C ARG A 93 8.24 16.88 -13.02
N LYS A 94 7.35 17.82 -13.34
CA LYS A 94 7.26 19.11 -12.64
C LYS A 94 6.92 18.95 -11.15
N LEU A 95 6.05 18.01 -10.81
CA LEU A 95 5.69 17.71 -9.42
C LEU A 95 6.89 17.21 -8.61
N VAL A 96 7.76 16.40 -9.21
CA VAL A 96 8.97 15.89 -8.57
C VAL A 96 10.05 16.96 -8.45
N GLU A 97 10.20 17.81 -9.47
CA GLU A 97 11.07 18.99 -9.40
C GLU A 97 10.67 19.92 -8.24
N CYS A 98 9.37 20.12 -8.04
CA CYS A 98 8.85 20.90 -6.92
C CYS A 98 8.92 20.16 -5.57
N ASN A 99 9.19 18.85 -5.53
CA ASN A 99 9.09 18.02 -4.33
C ASN A 99 10.35 17.16 -4.11
N ILE A 100 11.36 17.80 -3.51
CA ILE A 100 12.72 17.27 -3.30
C ILE A 100 12.74 15.92 -2.56
N VAL A 101 11.78 15.67 -1.67
CA VAL A 101 11.74 14.45 -0.83
C VAL A 101 11.48 13.20 -1.66
N TYR A 102 10.59 13.28 -2.66
CA TYR A 102 10.21 12.14 -3.48
C TYR A 102 11.19 11.88 -4.64
N ALA A 103 12.00 12.88 -5.02
CA ALA A 103 12.98 12.75 -6.10
C ALA A 103 14.12 11.78 -5.77
N ASN A 104 14.48 11.63 -4.49
CA ASN A 104 15.71 10.96 -4.06
C ASN A 104 15.52 9.55 -3.48
N ILE A 105 14.32 8.98 -3.55
CA ILE A 105 14.06 7.65 -2.99
C ILE A 105 14.69 6.58 -3.90
N PRO A 106 15.61 5.74 -3.39
CA PRO A 106 16.20 4.65 -4.17
C PRO A 106 15.14 3.66 -4.63
N LYS A 107 15.22 3.18 -5.88
CA LYS A 107 14.28 2.16 -6.42
C LYS A 107 14.16 0.92 -5.53
N ARG A 108 15.26 0.49 -4.88
CA ARG A 108 15.24 -0.65 -3.94
C ARG A 108 14.33 -0.45 -2.73
N LEU A 109 13.97 0.79 -2.38
CA LEU A 109 13.07 1.13 -1.27
C LEU A 109 11.64 1.44 -1.74
N GLU A 110 11.36 1.35 -3.04
CA GLU A 110 10.04 1.62 -3.61
C GLU A 110 8.94 0.73 -2.98
N PHE A 111 9.31 -0.47 -2.52
CA PHE A 111 8.36 -1.38 -1.89
C PHE A 111 7.83 -0.87 -0.53
N LEU A 112 8.55 0.05 0.13
CA LEU A 112 8.20 0.63 1.43
C LEU A 112 7.32 1.88 1.32
N ILE A 113 7.20 2.46 0.13
CA ILE A 113 6.43 3.69 -0.08
C ILE A 113 5.11 3.41 -0.79
N SER A 114 4.10 4.23 -0.52
CA SER A 114 2.75 4.08 -1.05
C SER A 114 2.63 4.50 -2.52
N HIS A 115 3.48 5.42 -2.97
CA HIS A 115 3.52 5.92 -4.34
C HIS A 115 4.72 5.35 -5.10
N PRO A 116 4.56 4.84 -6.33
CA PRO A 116 5.70 4.42 -7.14
C PRO A 116 6.62 5.61 -7.45
N ILE A 117 7.91 5.34 -7.62
CA ILE A 117 8.86 6.39 -7.98
C ILE A 117 8.56 6.91 -9.39
N LEU A 118 9.01 8.14 -9.70
CA LEU A 118 8.76 8.78 -10.99
C LEU A 118 9.13 7.86 -12.17
N LYS A 119 10.31 7.25 -12.12
CA LYS A 119 10.78 6.35 -13.19
C LYS A 119 9.78 5.22 -13.47
N THR A 120 9.30 4.55 -12.42
CA THR A 120 8.34 3.45 -12.55
C THR A 120 7.01 3.91 -13.14
N ARG A 121 6.54 5.12 -12.80
CA ARG A 121 5.31 5.70 -13.37
C ARG A 121 5.50 6.06 -14.84
N LEU A 122 6.63 6.67 -15.19
CA LEU A 122 6.94 7.05 -16.56
C LEU A 122 7.09 5.82 -17.48
N ASP A 123 7.84 4.81 -17.04
CA ASP A 123 8.02 3.55 -17.79
C ASP A 123 6.67 2.87 -18.07
N LEU A 124 5.73 2.93 -17.11
CA LEU A 124 4.38 2.39 -17.26
C LEU A 124 3.54 3.18 -18.28
N ILE A 125 3.56 4.51 -18.20
CA ILE A 125 2.76 5.37 -19.06
C ILE A 125 3.29 5.32 -20.50
N SER A 126 4.61 5.32 -20.70
CA SER A 126 5.21 5.25 -22.05
C SER A 126 4.88 3.95 -22.77
N GLY A 127 4.78 2.83 -22.05
CA GLY A 127 4.36 1.55 -22.64
C GLY A 127 2.89 1.53 -23.11
N MET A 128 2.10 2.57 -22.83
CA MET A 128 0.72 2.72 -23.29
C MET A 128 0.62 3.35 -24.69
N ASP A 129 1.63 4.11 -25.13
CA ASP A 129 1.70 4.66 -26.50
C ASP A 129 2.11 3.59 -27.53
N ASP A 130 2.79 2.53 -27.07
CA ASP A 130 3.25 1.42 -27.90
C ASP A 130 2.16 0.34 -28.15
N SER A 131 0.97 0.48 -27.55
CA SER A 131 -0.14 -0.50 -27.58
C SER A 131 -1.37 0.01 -28.31
#